data_AF-A0A562NBM3-F1
#
_entry.id   AF-A0A562NBM3-F1
#
_cell.length_a   1.000
_cell.length_b   1.000
_cell.length_c   1.000
_cell.angle_alpha   90.00
_cell.angle_beta   90.00
_cell.angle_gamma   90.00
#
_symmetry.space_group_name_H-M   'P 1'
#
loop_
_entity.id
_entity.type
_entity.pdbx_description
1 polymer ?
#
loop_
_entity_poly.entity_id
_entity_poly.type
_entity_poly.pdbx_seq_one_letter_code
_entity_poly.pdbx_strand_id
1 'polypeptide(L)'
;MDVVIPTEADLSLAISKLSKIGYTYEGERGIDGRHAFTQPSRLPAHHLYVCAAANPELGRHIAFRDCLRANPDVAKTYGLLKKRLADRFGSDREGYSNAKTAFIAEVLSKRSRNS
;
A
#
# COMPACT_ATOMS: atom_id res chain seq x y z
N MET A 1 -2.38 -1.93 6.62
CA MET A 1 -3.75 -1.53 6.95
C MET A 1 -3.90 -0.13 6.45
N ASP A 2 -4.98 0.15 5.74
CA ASP A 2 -5.28 1.47 5.21
C ASP A 2 -6.49 2.01 5.97
N VAL A 3 -6.35 3.21 6.54
CA VAL A 3 -7.41 3.96 7.18
C VAL A 3 -7.87 5.01 6.18
N VAL A 4 -9.14 4.97 5.81
CA VAL A 4 -9.71 5.90 4.84
C VAL A 4 -10.35 7.06 5.59
N ILE A 5 -9.91 8.29 5.28
CA ILE A 5 -10.53 9.53 5.77
C ILE A 5 -11.36 10.17 4.65
N PRO A 6 -12.42 10.94 4.97
CA PRO A 6 -13.25 11.56 3.94
C PRO A 6 -12.44 12.46 2.99
N THR A 7 -11.61 13.33 3.55
CA THR A 7 -10.80 14.29 2.79
C THR A 7 -9.43 14.50 3.42
N GLU A 8 -8.50 15.11 2.70
CA GLU A 8 -7.18 15.48 3.24
C GLU A 8 -7.27 16.48 4.41
N ALA A 9 -8.36 17.26 4.50
CA ALA A 9 -8.58 18.16 5.64
C ALA A 9 -8.72 17.40 6.98
N ASP A 10 -9.16 16.15 6.93
CA ASP A 10 -9.33 15.28 8.10
C ASP A 10 -8.02 14.65 8.58
N LEU A 11 -6.91 14.81 7.83
CA LEU A 11 -5.63 14.17 8.12
C LEU A 11 -5.08 14.61 9.49
N SER A 12 -5.18 15.90 9.80
CA SER A 12 -4.71 16.45 11.08
C SER A 12 -5.40 15.78 12.28
N LEU A 13 -6.71 15.53 12.17
CA LEU A 13 -7.49 14.82 13.18
C LEU A 13 -7.08 13.35 13.27
N ALA A 14 -6.85 12.69 12.13
CA ALA A 14 -6.37 11.31 12.09
C ALA A 14 -4.98 11.17 12.75
N ILE A 15 -4.03 12.05 12.42
CA ILE A 15 -2.70 12.11 13.05
C ILE A 15 -2.85 12.26 14.56
N SER A 16 -3.68 13.22 15.02
CA SER A 16 -3.89 13.46 16.45
C SER A 16 -4.45 12.22 17.17
N LYS A 17 -5.47 11.56 16.60
CA LYS A 17 -6.08 10.36 17.19
C LYS A 17 -5.12 9.17 17.22
N LEU A 18 -4.37 8.94 16.14
CA LEU A 18 -3.39 7.85 16.04
C LEU A 18 -2.20 8.06 16.98
N SER A 19 -1.73 9.30 17.12
CA SER A 19 -0.68 9.66 18.07
C SER A 19 -1.06 9.31 19.52
N LYS A 20 -2.31 9.59 19.92
CA LYS A 20 -2.81 9.27 21.27
C LYS A 20 -2.78 7.78 21.62
N ILE A 21 -2.81 6.89 20.63
CA ILE A 21 -2.73 5.43 20.85
C ILE A 21 -1.34 4.85 20.57
N GLY A 22 -0.36 5.72 20.27
CA GLY A 22 1.07 5.39 20.19
C GLY A 22 1.64 5.25 18.78
N TYR A 23 0.93 5.67 17.73
CA TYR A 23 1.50 5.68 16.38
C TYR A 23 2.29 6.96 16.12
N THR A 24 3.39 6.84 15.38
CA THR A 24 4.21 7.99 14.96
C THR A 24 3.96 8.28 13.49
N TYR A 25 3.69 9.54 13.15
CA TYR A 25 3.48 9.96 11.76
C TYR A 25 4.83 10.13 11.04
N GLU A 26 4.94 9.57 9.83
CA GLU A 26 6.18 9.49 9.04
C GLU A 26 6.11 10.25 7.70
N GLY A 27 5.01 10.98 7.44
CA GLY A 27 4.79 11.59 6.14
C GLY A 27 4.38 10.58 5.06
N GLU A 28 4.48 10.99 3.80
CA GLU A 28 4.00 10.22 2.64
C GLU A 28 4.97 9.14 2.16
N ARG A 29 6.26 9.26 2.53
CA ARG A 29 7.34 8.32 2.18
C ARG A 29 7.35 7.95 0.69
N GLY A 30 7.15 8.95 -0.18
CA GLY A 30 7.26 8.82 -1.64
C GLY A 30 6.00 8.39 -2.37
N ILE A 31 4.84 8.30 -1.71
CA ILE A 31 3.54 8.11 -2.39
C ILE A 31 2.56 9.21 -1.97
N ASP A 32 2.21 10.07 -2.92
CA ASP A 32 1.34 11.23 -2.75
C ASP A 32 0.00 10.88 -2.10
N GLY A 33 -0.36 11.61 -1.04
CA GLY A 33 -1.58 11.41 -0.24
C GLY A 33 -1.65 10.07 0.52
N ARG A 34 -0.55 9.31 0.62
CA ARG A 34 -0.48 8.06 1.40
C ARG A 34 0.39 8.25 2.64
N HIS A 35 -0.25 8.69 3.71
CA HIS A 35 0.39 9.05 4.97
C HIS A 35 0.77 7.82 5.79
N ALA A 36 2.06 7.55 5.96
CA ALA A 36 2.60 6.40 6.67
C ALA A 36 2.71 6.66 8.18
N PHE A 37 2.53 5.59 8.95
CA PHE A 37 2.70 5.60 10.40
C PHE A 37 3.55 4.42 10.87
N THR A 38 4.42 4.68 11.84
CA THR A 38 5.15 3.66 12.59
C THR A 38 4.30 3.20 13.78
N GLN A 39 4.14 1.89 13.93
CA GLN A 39 3.40 1.27 15.02
C GLN A 39 4.14 1.36 16.36
N PRO A 40 3.41 1.44 17.50
CA PRO A 40 4.04 1.37 18.82
C PRO A 40 4.66 -0.01 19.06
N SER A 41 5.76 -0.05 19.83
CA SER A 41 6.55 -1.26 20.11
C SER A 41 5.77 -2.40 20.77
N ARG A 42 4.67 -2.07 21.47
CA ARG A 42 3.75 -3.04 22.10
C ARG A 42 2.88 -3.82 21.12
N LEU A 43 2.81 -3.41 19.85
CA LEU A 43 2.00 -4.08 18.83
C LEU A 43 2.91 -4.87 17.87
N PRO A 44 2.42 -5.98 17.29
CA PRO A 44 3.14 -6.68 16.22
C PRO A 44 3.51 -5.72 15.08
N ALA A 45 4.64 -5.97 14.41
CA ALA A 45 5.05 -5.15 13.28
C ALA A 45 4.00 -5.16 12.16
N HIS A 46 3.54 -3.98 11.74
CA HIS A 46 2.57 -3.84 10.67
C HIS A 46 2.70 -2.48 9.99
N HIS A 47 2.25 -2.38 8.75
CA HIS A 47 2.18 -1.10 8.05
C HIS A 47 0.80 -0.48 8.27
N LEU A 48 0.76 0.77 8.71
CA LEU A 48 -0.45 1.59 8.77
C LEU A 48 -0.28 2.78 7.82
N TYR A 49 -1.29 2.98 6.97
CA TYR A 49 -1.40 4.13 6.09
C TYR A 49 -2.74 4.84 6.31
N VAL A 50 -2.76 6.16 6.17
CA VAL A 50 -3.98 6.98 6.11
C VAL A 50 -4.07 7.60 4.72
N CYS A 51 -5.23 7.51 4.07
CA CYS A 51 -5.46 8.08 2.75
C CYS A 51 -6.85 8.74 2.68
N ALA A 52 -6.97 9.86 1.97
CA ALA A 52 -8.29 10.38 1.61
C ALA A 52 -9.05 9.42 0.68
N ALA A 53 -10.38 9.39 0.80
CA ALA A 53 -11.25 8.53 -0.01
C ALA A 53 -11.10 8.78 -1.52
N ALA A 54 -10.81 10.02 -1.90
CA ALA A 54 -10.59 10.43 -3.28
C ALA A 54 -9.15 10.17 -3.79
N ASN A 55 -8.25 9.62 -2.97
CA ASN A 55 -6.87 9.39 -3.39
C ASN A 55 -6.82 8.33 -4.51
N PRO A 56 -6.29 8.66 -5.71
CA PRO A 56 -6.15 7.71 -6.82
C PRO A 56 -5.34 6.46 -6.47
N GLU A 57 -4.29 6.60 -5.64
CA GLU A 57 -3.47 5.48 -5.19
C GLU A 57 -4.25 4.52 -4.29
N LEU A 58 -5.17 5.01 -3.47
CA LEU A 58 -6.08 4.16 -2.69
C LEU A 58 -6.95 3.31 -3.63
N GLY A 59 -7.52 3.93 -4.67
CA GLY A 59 -8.28 3.23 -5.71
C GLY A 59 -7.45 2.16 -6.41
N ARG A 60 -6.21 2.51 -6.79
CA ARG A 60 -5.25 1.58 -7.41
C ARG A 60 -4.93 0.38 -6.52
N HIS A 61 -4.69 0.62 -5.22
CA HIS A 61 -4.43 -0.42 -4.22
C HIS A 61 -5.63 -1.36 -4.04
N ILE A 62 -6.85 -0.82 -3.93
CA ILE A 62 -8.08 -1.60 -3.81
C ILE A 62 -8.32 -2.44 -5.07
N ALA A 63 -8.19 -1.83 -6.25
CA ALA A 63 -8.37 -2.53 -7.53
C ALA A 63 -7.40 -3.69 -7.70
N PHE A 64 -6.13 -3.51 -7.32
CA PHE A 64 -5.13 -4.56 -7.38
C PHE A 64 -5.45 -5.70 -6.41
N ARG A 65 -5.80 -5.37 -5.16
CA ARG A 65 -6.21 -6.34 -4.13
C ARG A 65 -7.38 -7.19 -4.60
N ASP A 66 -8.41 -6.57 -5.17
CA ASP A 66 -9.60 -7.27 -5.62
C ASP A 66 -9.30 -8.14 -6.86
N CYS A 67 -8.41 -7.69 -7.75
CA CYS A 67 -7.92 -8.50 -8.85
C CYS A 67 -7.21 -9.77 -8.37
N LEU A 68 -6.32 -9.66 -7.38
CA LEU A 68 -5.63 -10.83 -6.82
C LEU A 68 -6.59 -11.81 -6.15
N ARG A 69 -7.65 -11.32 -5.48
CA ARG A 69 -8.67 -12.17 -4.87
C ARG A 69 -9.52 -12.91 -5.90
N ALA A 70 -9.84 -12.25 -7.00
CA ALA A 70 -10.62 -12.85 -8.08
C ALA A 70 -9.79 -13.81 -8.97
N ASN A 71 -8.46 -13.71 -8.97
CA ASN A 71 -7.59 -14.46 -9.88
C ASN A 71 -6.46 -15.19 -9.11
N PRO A 72 -6.70 -16.42 -8.60
CA PRO A 72 -5.71 -17.17 -7.83
C PRO A 72 -4.37 -17.40 -8.54
N ASP A 73 -4.37 -17.59 -9.85
CA ASP A 73 -3.13 -17.77 -10.64
C ASP A 73 -2.29 -16.50 -10.72
N VAL A 74 -2.94 -15.33 -10.82
CA VAL A 74 -2.26 -14.03 -10.77
C VAL A 74 -1.69 -13.81 -9.37
N ALA A 75 -2.44 -14.16 -8.32
CA ALA A 75 -1.94 -14.10 -6.94
C ALA A 75 -0.73 -15.02 -6.70
N LYS A 76 -0.75 -16.24 -7.25
CA LYS A 76 0.39 -17.17 -7.20
C LYS A 76 1.61 -16.60 -7.92
N THR A 77 1.41 -16.05 -9.11
CA THR A 77 2.48 -15.42 -9.91
C THR A 77 3.08 -14.24 -9.16
N TYR A 78 2.24 -13.37 -8.58
CA TYR A 78 2.68 -12.25 -7.77
C TYR A 78 3.44 -12.70 -6.52
N GLY A 79 2.99 -13.77 -5.87
CA GLY A 79 3.68 -14.39 -4.74
C GLY A 79 5.10 -14.86 -5.08
N LEU A 80 5.26 -15.54 -6.22
CA LEU A 80 6.57 -15.99 -6.72
C LEU A 80 7.47 -14.81 -7.09
N LEU A 81 6.91 -13.77 -7.73
CA LEU A 81 7.64 -12.55 -8.05
C LEU A 81 8.19 -11.90 -6.77
N LYS A 82 7.35 -11.71 -5.74
CA LYS A 82 7.80 -11.12 -4.47
C LYS A 82 8.96 -11.89 -3.83
N LYS A 83 8.92 -13.22 -3.86
CA LYS A 83 10.02 -14.06 -3.34
C LYS A 83 11.32 -13.80 -4.11
N ARG A 84 11.28 -13.89 -5.45
CA ARG A 84 12.45 -13.62 -6.30
C ARG A 84 13.01 -12.21 -6.12
N LEU A 85 12.14 -11.21 -5.97
CA LEU A 85 12.55 -9.83 -5.75
C LEU A 85 13.16 -9.63 -4.36
N ALA A 86 12.64 -10.30 -3.33
CA ALA A 86 13.23 -10.25 -1.99
C ALA A 86 14.65 -10.83 -1.99
N ASP A 87 14.86 -11.97 -2.68
CA ASP A 87 16.18 -12.58 -2.84
C ASP A 87 17.14 -11.68 -3.62
N ARG A 88 16.64 -10.99 -4.67
CA ARG A 88 17.46 -10.14 -5.54
C ARG A 88 17.87 -8.81 -4.90
N PHE A 89 16.94 -8.15 -4.20
CA PHE A 89 17.15 -6.79 -3.71
C PHE A 89 17.61 -6.74 -2.25
N GLY A 90 17.44 -7.81 -1.47
CA GLY A 90 17.93 -7.88 -0.08
C GLY A 90 17.42 -6.70 0.77
N SER A 91 18.32 -5.82 1.19
CA SER A 91 18.01 -4.60 1.96
C SER A 91 17.55 -3.40 1.12
N ASP A 92 17.66 -3.46 -0.22
CA ASP A 92 17.19 -2.42 -1.12
C ASP A 92 15.66 -2.44 -1.25
N ARG A 93 15.01 -1.72 -0.33
CA ARG A 93 13.56 -1.59 -0.29
C ARG A 93 12.99 -0.79 -1.46
N GLU A 94 13.77 0.12 -2.01
CA GLU A 94 13.33 0.99 -3.12
C GLU A 94 13.35 0.22 -4.43
N GLY A 95 14.45 -0.46 -4.75
CA GLY A 95 14.55 -1.36 -5.90
C GLY A 95 13.51 -2.48 -5.86
N TYR A 96 13.29 -3.07 -4.68
CA TYR A 96 12.20 -4.05 -4.48
C TYR A 96 10.82 -3.46 -4.78
N SER A 97 10.56 -2.21 -4.36
CA SER A 97 9.28 -1.55 -4.57
C SER A 97 9.06 -1.21 -6.04
N ASN A 98 10.06 -0.62 -6.69
CA ASN A 98 10.04 -0.26 -8.11
C ASN A 98 9.87 -1.49 -9.02
N ALA A 99 10.53 -2.60 -8.70
CA ALA A 99 10.43 -3.83 -9.49
C ALA A 99 9.04 -4.49 -9.44
N LYS A 100 8.24 -4.23 -8.40
CA LYS A 100 6.84 -4.68 -8.36
C LYS A 100 5.91 -3.80 -9.19
N THR A 101 6.27 -2.53 -9.40
CA THR A 101 5.41 -1.54 -10.08
C THR A 101 5.03 -1.99 -11.49
N ALA A 102 5.98 -2.52 -12.26
CA ALA A 102 5.73 -3.01 -13.62
C ALA A 102 4.68 -4.14 -13.65
N PHE A 103 4.79 -5.12 -12.75
CA PHE A 103 3.83 -6.21 -12.66
C PHE A 103 2.44 -5.74 -12.22
N ILE A 104 2.38 -4.83 -11.24
CA ILE A 104 1.10 -4.28 -10.76
C ILE A 104 0.41 -3.52 -11.90
N ALA A 105 1.15 -2.70 -12.64
CA ALA A 105 0.62 -1.97 -13.80
C ALA A 105 0.11 -2.94 -14.89
N GLU A 106 0.85 -4.00 -15.18
CA GLU A 106 0.42 -5.02 -16.14
C GLU A 106 -0.90 -5.68 -15.72
N VAL A 107 -1.01 -6.12 -14.47
CA VAL A 107 -2.23 -6.75 -13.94
C VAL A 107 -3.43 -5.80 -14.01
N LEU A 108 -3.24 -4.54 -13.63
CA LEU A 108 -4.29 -3.53 -13.68
C LEU A 108 -4.70 -3.20 -15.13
N SER A 109 -3.77 -3.18 -16.08
CA SER A 109 -4.07 -2.93 -17.51
C SER A 109 -4.89 -4.04 -18.17
N LYS A 110 -4.78 -5.28 -17.71
CA LYS A 110 -5.54 -6.43 -18.25
C LYS A 110 -7.02 -6.38 -17.86
N ARG A 111 -7.36 -5.73 -16.74
CA ARG A 111 -8.75 -5.53 -16.30
C ARG A 111 -9.51 -4.60 -17.26
N SER A 112 -8.86 -3.60 -17.83
CA SER A 112 -9.51 -2.62 -18.74
C SER A 112 -9.84 -3.16 -20.13
N ARG A 113 -9.42 -4.39 -20.47
CA ARG A 113 -9.65 -5.02 -21.78
C ARG A 113 -10.75 -6.10 -21.80
N ASN A 114 -11.36 -6.38 -20.64
CA ASN A 114 -12.38 -7.42 -20.48
C ASN A 114 -13.75 -6.83 -20.05
N SER A 115 -14.05 -5.58 -20.47
CA SER A 115 -15.35 -4.94 -20.30
C SER A 115 -16.18 -5.02 -21.57
#